data_AF-A0A2V8LN30-F1
#
_entry.id   AF-A0A2V8LN30-F1
#
_cell.length_a   1.000
_cell.length_b   1.000
_cell.length_c   1.000
_cell.angle_alpha   90.00
_cell.angle_beta   90.00
_cell.angle_gamma   90.00
#
_symmetry.space_group_name_H-M   'P 1'
#
loop_
_entity.id
_entity.type
_entity.pdbx_description
1 polymer ?
#
loop_
_entity_poly.entity_id
_entity_poly.type
_entity_poly.pdbx_seq_one_letter_code
_entity_poly.pdbx_strand_id
1 'polypeptide(L)'
;MRNFAWAALPVVLIVFAVDSSAQTIADIARRERARQGRIQSTTINIGNGATTTTAASTSGTSASASTKPTGSTDSQAHDEKYWREAFQKARQELNRAEAKVQVLEQKQRDLNMQVLRQSDVYNREYRLNAEIAAGQAELDNARRDADQARQKIADLEDDLRRAGAPSGWSR
;
A
#
# COMPACT_ATOMS: atom_id res chain seq x y z
N MET A 1 1.97 -18.58 -65.65
CA MET A 1 2.74 -18.85 -64.41
C MET A 1 3.36 -17.55 -63.94
N ARG A 2 3.17 -17.22 -62.65
CA ARG A 2 3.76 -16.11 -61.84
C ARG A 2 3.20 -14.70 -62.07
N ASN A 3 2.09 -14.45 -61.39
CA ASN A 3 1.50 -13.12 -61.14
C ASN A 3 2.33 -12.40 -60.06
N PHE A 4 2.94 -11.26 -60.40
CA PHE A 4 3.57 -10.35 -59.44
C PHE A 4 2.53 -9.34 -58.95
N ALA A 5 1.90 -9.64 -57.82
CA ALA A 5 1.06 -8.69 -57.09
C ALA A 5 1.97 -7.76 -56.27
N TRP A 6 2.10 -6.50 -56.73
CA TRP A 6 2.70 -5.42 -55.95
C TRP A 6 1.64 -4.93 -54.94
N ALA A 7 1.75 -5.42 -53.71
CA ALA A 7 0.93 -4.93 -52.60
C ALA A 7 1.48 -3.57 -52.13
N ALA A 8 0.75 -2.50 -52.46
CA ALA A 8 0.95 -1.18 -51.88
C ALA A 8 0.55 -1.22 -50.40
N LEU A 9 1.51 -0.94 -49.52
CA LEU A 9 1.37 -0.95 -48.07
C LEU A 9 0.99 0.47 -47.61
N PRO A 10 -0.21 0.72 -47.05
CA PRO A 10 -0.56 2.03 -46.55
C PRO A 10 0.15 2.29 -45.21
N VAL A 11 1.01 3.31 -45.18
CA VAL A 11 1.58 3.89 -43.95
C VAL A 11 0.45 4.57 -43.19
N VAL A 12 -0.06 3.92 -42.14
CA VAL A 12 -0.98 4.52 -41.18
C VAL A 12 -0.14 5.18 -40.08
N LEU A 13 -0.02 6.50 -40.18
CA LEU A 13 0.63 7.36 -39.20
C LEU A 13 -0.35 7.59 -38.03
N ILE A 14 -0.24 6.79 -36.97
CA ILE A 14 -1.03 6.96 -35.74
C ILE A 14 -0.35 8.04 -34.89
N VAL A 15 -0.92 9.25 -34.90
CA VAL A 15 -0.55 10.32 -33.97
C VAL A 15 -1.28 10.07 -32.65
N PHE A 16 -0.58 9.49 -31.67
CA PHE A 16 -1.04 9.48 -30.28
C PHE A 16 -0.72 10.85 -29.65
N ALA A 17 -1.72 11.73 -29.57
CA ALA A 17 -1.67 12.88 -28.68
C ALA A 17 -1.94 12.38 -27.25
N VAL A 18 -0.87 12.18 -26.48
CA VAL A 18 -0.96 11.93 -25.03
C VAL A 18 -1.20 13.27 -24.35
N ASP A 19 -2.46 13.53 -24.00
CA ASP A 19 -2.84 14.66 -23.16
C ASP A 19 -2.27 14.43 -21.75
N SER A 20 -1.17 15.11 -21.45
CA SER A 20 -0.45 14.98 -20.19
C SER A 20 -1.06 15.93 -19.15
N SER A 21 -2.24 15.61 -18.63
CA SER A 21 -2.78 16.33 -17.47
C SER A 21 -2.06 15.88 -16.20
N ALA A 22 -0.89 16.46 -15.95
CA ALA A 22 -0.11 16.28 -14.73
C ALA A 22 -0.87 16.90 -13.55
N GLN A 23 -1.63 16.09 -12.80
CA GLN A 23 -2.14 16.52 -11.49
C GLN A 23 -0.95 16.64 -10.55
N THR A 24 -0.61 17.88 -10.21
CA THR A 24 0.57 18.20 -9.43
C THR A 24 0.40 17.74 -7.98
N ILE A 25 1.49 17.34 -7.34
CA ILE A 25 1.52 16.96 -5.90
C ILE A 25 0.94 18.09 -5.03
N ALA A 26 1.04 19.35 -5.48
CA ALA A 26 0.45 20.51 -4.83
C ALA A 26 -1.09 20.48 -4.82
N ASP A 27 -1.73 19.96 -5.87
CA ASP A 27 -3.20 19.83 -5.94
C ASP A 27 -3.72 18.72 -5.01
N ILE A 28 -2.96 17.63 -4.88
CA ILE A 28 -3.27 16.53 -3.96
C ILE A 28 -3.15 17.03 -2.50
N ALA A 29 -2.12 17.81 -2.17
CA ALA A 29 -1.92 18.37 -0.84
C ALA A 29 -2.98 19.42 -0.44
N ARG A 30 -3.54 20.17 -1.40
CA ARG A 30 -4.66 21.09 -1.15
C ARG A 30 -5.97 20.34 -0.89
N ARG A 31 -6.22 19.26 -1.63
CA ARG A 31 -7.43 18.44 -1.48
C ARG A 31 -7.45 17.69 -0.14
N GLU A 32 -6.29 17.31 0.39
CA GLU A 32 -6.19 16.71 1.73
C GLU A 32 -6.44 17.73 2.85
N ARG A 33 -5.90 18.96 2.74
CA ARG A 33 -6.21 20.05 3.70
C ARG A 33 -7.70 20.41 3.72
N ALA A 34 -8.38 20.37 2.58
CA ALA A 34 -9.82 20.62 2.48
C ALA A 34 -10.67 19.53 3.18
N ARG A 35 -10.20 18.27 3.22
CA ARG A 35 -10.84 17.19 3.99
C ARG A 35 -10.65 17.37 5.50
N GLN A 36 -9.46 17.75 5.93
CA GLN A 36 -9.17 17.94 7.36
C GLN A 36 -9.92 19.14 7.96
N GLY A 37 -10.13 20.21 7.19
CA GLY A 37 -10.96 21.35 7.61
C GLY A 37 -12.43 21.00 7.88
N ARG A 38 -12.96 19.93 7.26
CA ARG A 38 -14.34 19.46 7.47
C ARG A 38 -14.53 18.61 8.73
N ILE A 39 -13.46 18.15 9.37
CA ILE A 39 -13.51 17.28 10.57
C ILE A 39 -13.28 18.10 11.86
N GLN A 40 -12.64 19.26 11.79
CA GLN A 40 -12.28 20.08 12.96
C GLN A 40 -13.44 20.96 13.50
N SER A 41 -14.70 20.61 13.25
CA SER A 41 -15.87 21.33 13.78
C SER A 41 -16.74 20.43 14.65
N THR A 42 -16.16 19.87 15.72
CA THR A 42 -16.92 19.41 16.89
C THR A 42 -16.11 19.78 18.12
N THR A 43 -16.26 21.03 18.55
CA THR A 43 -15.87 21.48 19.88
C THR A 43 -16.94 20.96 20.86
N ILE A 44 -16.67 19.86 21.56
CA ILE A 44 -17.44 19.51 22.76
C ILE A 44 -16.77 20.25 23.92
N ASN A 45 -17.43 21.30 24.41
CA ASN A 45 -17.12 21.91 25.69
C ASN A 45 -17.37 20.87 26.78
N ILE A 46 -16.31 20.26 27.32
CA ILE A 46 -16.36 19.53 28.59
C ILE A 46 -15.99 20.55 29.66
N GLY A 47 -17.00 21.28 30.12
CA GLY A 47 -16.92 22.13 31.30
C GLY A 47 -16.65 21.28 32.52
N ASN A 48 -15.60 21.65 33.24
CA ASN A 48 -15.22 21.11 34.53
C ASN A 48 -16.37 21.35 35.54
N GLY A 49 -16.94 20.26 36.07
CA GLY A 49 -18.02 20.36 37.06
C GLY A 49 -18.49 18.99 37.51
N ALA A 50 -17.72 18.38 38.41
CA ALA A 50 -18.13 17.17 39.10
C ALA A 50 -19.37 17.43 39.96
N THR A 51 -20.39 16.58 39.83
CA THR A 51 -21.28 16.17 40.92
C THR A 51 -21.96 14.84 40.56
N THR A 52 -21.57 13.81 41.30
CA THR A 52 -22.33 12.60 41.61
C THR A 52 -23.74 12.97 42.09
N THR A 53 -24.78 12.20 41.73
CA THR A 53 -25.91 11.77 42.60
C THR A 53 -27.02 11.03 41.83
N THR A 54 -27.35 9.83 42.33
CA THR A 54 -28.67 9.15 42.40
C THR A 54 -29.37 8.54 41.18
N ALA A 55 -29.46 7.20 41.25
CA ALA A 55 -30.61 6.31 41.09
C ALA A 55 -31.63 6.54 39.95
N ALA A 56 -31.91 5.50 39.18
CA ALA A 56 -32.96 4.52 39.53
C ALA A 56 -33.12 3.45 38.42
N SER A 57 -33.44 2.24 38.89
CA SER A 57 -33.93 1.04 38.23
C SER A 57 -34.83 1.24 37.00
N THR A 58 -34.80 0.32 36.03
CA THR A 58 -35.80 -0.78 35.89
C THR A 58 -35.61 -1.53 34.57
N SER A 59 -35.76 -2.85 34.69
CA SER A 59 -35.84 -3.92 33.70
C SER A 59 -36.63 -3.62 32.43
N GLY A 60 -36.20 -4.25 31.32
CA GLY A 60 -36.96 -4.31 30.07
C GLY A 60 -36.39 -5.34 29.10
N THR A 61 -36.71 -6.62 29.33
CA THR A 61 -36.58 -7.70 28.35
C THR A 61 -37.36 -7.37 27.08
N SER A 62 -36.72 -7.45 25.91
CA SER A 62 -37.42 -7.91 24.70
C SER A 62 -36.44 -8.56 23.73
N ALA A 63 -36.71 -9.83 23.45
CA ALA A 63 -36.02 -10.66 22.51
C ALA A 63 -36.27 -10.17 21.08
N SER A 64 -35.21 -10.09 20.28
CA SER A 64 -35.32 -10.23 18.83
C SER A 64 -34.26 -11.23 18.39
N ALA A 65 -34.71 -12.47 18.21
CA ALA A 65 -33.95 -13.54 17.62
C ALA A 65 -33.67 -13.20 16.15
N SER A 66 -32.48 -12.67 15.89
CA SER A 66 -31.91 -12.66 14.56
C SER A 66 -30.96 -13.86 14.47
N THR A 67 -31.46 -14.93 13.85
CA THR A 67 -30.69 -16.11 13.45
C THR A 67 -29.64 -15.69 12.42
N LYS A 68 -28.52 -15.15 12.92
CA LYS A 68 -27.26 -15.13 12.17
C LYS A 68 -26.88 -16.61 11.96
N PRO A 69 -26.53 -17.06 10.75
CA PRO A 69 -25.97 -18.38 10.61
C PRO A 69 -24.71 -18.40 11.46
N THR A 70 -24.74 -19.21 12.52
CA THR A 70 -23.58 -19.62 13.29
C THR A 70 -22.65 -20.28 12.29
N GLY A 71 -21.75 -19.47 11.71
CA GLY A 71 -20.58 -19.97 11.02
C GLY A 71 -19.89 -20.89 12.01
N SER A 72 -19.83 -22.17 11.63
CA SER A 72 -19.22 -23.23 12.41
C SER A 72 -17.83 -22.77 12.88
N THR A 73 -17.74 -22.41 14.16
CA THR A 73 -16.48 -22.22 14.88
C THR A 73 -15.93 -23.60 15.20
N ASP A 74 -15.47 -24.29 14.16
CA ASP A 74 -14.51 -25.41 14.30
C ASP A 74 -13.34 -25.19 13.35
N SER A 75 -12.95 -23.92 13.18
CA SER A 75 -11.62 -23.54 12.70
C SER A 75 -10.76 -23.36 13.94
N GLN A 76 -10.09 -24.42 14.39
CA GLN A 76 -9.11 -24.31 15.48
C GLN A 76 -7.98 -23.35 15.06
N ALA A 77 -8.14 -22.07 15.41
CA ALA A 77 -7.17 -21.26 16.17
C ALA A 77 -7.49 -19.75 16.09
N HIS A 78 -8.20 -19.27 15.07
CA HIS A 78 -8.29 -17.84 14.79
C HIS A 78 -9.66 -17.39 14.24
N ASP A 79 -10.16 -16.25 14.73
CA ASP A 79 -11.44 -15.65 14.34
C ASP A 79 -11.31 -14.71 13.12
N GLU A 80 -12.44 -14.26 12.56
CA GLU A 80 -12.44 -13.34 11.40
C GLU A 80 -11.61 -12.08 11.67
N LYS A 81 -11.68 -11.55 12.90
CA LYS A 81 -10.94 -10.35 13.28
C LYS A 81 -9.43 -10.57 13.19
N TYR A 82 -8.93 -11.68 13.73
CA TYR A 82 -7.53 -12.05 13.60
C TYR A 82 -7.08 -12.08 12.15
N TRP A 83 -7.84 -12.78 11.29
CA TRP A 83 -7.46 -12.94 9.88
C TRP A 83 -7.42 -11.60 9.16
N ARG A 84 -8.45 -10.76 9.35
CA ARG A 84 -8.47 -9.41 8.78
C ARG A 84 -7.27 -8.58 9.24
N GLU A 85 -6.98 -8.58 10.54
CA GLU A 85 -5.83 -7.85 11.08
C GLU A 85 -4.49 -8.38 10.53
N ALA A 86 -4.34 -9.70 10.42
CA ALA A 86 -3.15 -10.34 9.86
C ALA A 86 -2.92 -9.94 8.39
N PHE A 87 -3.95 -10.04 7.55
CA PHE A 87 -3.87 -9.63 6.14
C PHE A 87 -3.62 -8.13 5.98
N GLN A 88 -4.29 -7.28 6.78
CA GLN A 88 -4.07 -5.84 6.74
C GLN A 88 -2.64 -5.49 7.13
N LYS A 89 -2.10 -6.11 8.19
CA LYS A 89 -0.71 -5.91 8.60
C LYS A 89 0.28 -6.38 7.54
N ALA A 90 0.05 -7.55 6.92
CA ALA A 90 0.92 -8.06 5.87
C ALA A 90 0.93 -7.15 4.63
N ARG A 91 -0.22 -6.61 4.21
CA ARG A 91 -0.31 -5.62 3.14
C ARG A 91 0.38 -4.31 3.48
N GLN A 92 0.24 -3.82 4.71
CA GLN A 92 0.97 -2.64 5.17
C GLN A 92 2.48 -2.85 5.12
N GLU A 93 2.96 -4.02 5.53
CA GLU A 93 4.36 -4.37 5.46
C GLU A 93 4.86 -4.43 4.02
N LEU A 94 4.09 -5.06 3.12
CA LEU A 94 4.39 -5.06 1.69
C LEU A 94 4.48 -3.63 1.13
N ASN A 95 3.48 -2.79 1.40
CA ASN A 95 3.47 -1.40 0.94
C ASN A 95 4.70 -0.62 1.44
N ARG A 96 5.12 -0.84 2.69
CA ARG A 96 6.33 -0.21 3.25
C ARG A 96 7.60 -0.71 2.58
N ALA A 97 7.72 -2.02 2.37
CA ALA A 97 8.86 -2.61 1.69
C ALA A 97 8.96 -2.12 0.24
N GLU A 98 7.85 -2.08 -0.49
CA GLU A 98 7.79 -1.54 -1.86
C GLU A 98 8.12 -0.05 -1.91
N ALA A 99 7.62 0.75 -0.96
CA ALA A 99 8.00 2.16 -0.85
C ALA A 99 9.50 2.34 -0.62
N LYS A 100 10.12 1.50 0.22
CA LYS A 100 11.58 1.50 0.43
C LYS A 100 12.34 1.18 -0.84
N VAL A 101 11.88 0.18 -1.62
CA VAL A 101 12.46 -0.14 -2.94
C VAL A 101 12.40 1.09 -3.85
N GLN A 102 11.26 1.76 -3.97
CA GLN A 102 11.11 2.94 -4.83
C GLN A 102 12.04 4.09 -4.44
N VAL A 103 12.18 4.36 -3.14
CA VAL A 103 13.09 5.40 -2.63
C VAL A 103 14.55 5.06 -2.96
N LEU A 104 14.97 3.81 -2.78
CA LEU A 104 16.33 3.37 -3.07
C LEU A 104 16.62 3.35 -4.58
N GLU A 105 15.65 2.98 -5.42
CA GLU A 105 15.78 3.09 -6.88
C GLU A 105 15.94 4.54 -7.33
N GLN A 106 15.20 5.48 -6.72
CA GLN A 106 15.38 6.90 -6.99
C GLN A 106 16.77 7.37 -6.56
N LYS A 107 17.23 7.02 -5.35
CA LYS A 107 18.58 7.34 -4.88
C LYS A 107 19.66 6.81 -5.83
N GLN A 108 19.49 5.58 -6.32
CA GLN A 108 20.44 4.99 -7.27
C GLN A 108 20.49 5.76 -8.59
N ARG A 109 19.33 6.18 -9.12
CA ARG A 109 19.28 7.04 -10.31
C ARG A 109 19.96 8.38 -10.07
N ASP A 110 19.76 9.00 -8.90
CA ASP A 110 20.39 10.27 -8.54
C ASP A 110 21.91 10.14 -8.43
N LEU A 111 22.42 9.08 -7.79
CA LEU A 111 23.86 8.80 -7.72
C LEU A 111 24.48 8.56 -9.10
N ASN A 112 23.79 7.80 -9.97
CA ASN A 112 24.24 7.59 -11.35
C ASN A 112 24.32 8.93 -12.12
N MET A 113 23.35 9.82 -11.93
CA MET A 113 23.37 11.15 -12.53
C MET A 113 24.48 12.04 -11.94
N GLN A 114 24.78 11.93 -10.65
CA GLN A 114 25.88 12.65 -10.01
C GLN A 114 27.23 12.23 -10.57
N VAL A 115 27.44 10.93 -10.81
CA VAL A 115 28.66 10.45 -11.47
C VAL A 115 28.85 11.15 -12.81
N LEU A 116 27.83 11.21 -13.65
CA LEU A 116 27.91 11.86 -14.96
C LEU A 116 28.24 13.36 -14.89
N ARG A 117 27.83 14.04 -13.81
CA ARG A 117 28.08 15.50 -13.62
C ARG A 117 29.40 15.80 -12.92
N GLN A 118 29.94 14.86 -12.14
CA GLN A 118 31.16 15.06 -11.38
C GLN A 118 32.40 14.89 -12.29
N SER A 119 33.17 15.98 -12.43
CA SER A 119 34.42 16.01 -13.21
C SER A 119 35.66 15.65 -12.39
N ASP A 120 35.60 15.76 -11.07
CA ASP A 120 36.68 15.37 -10.16
C ASP A 120 36.77 13.84 -10.04
N VAL A 121 37.84 13.28 -10.60
CA VAL A 121 38.11 11.84 -10.65
C VAL A 121 38.27 11.24 -9.25
N TYR A 122 38.91 11.93 -8.31
CA TYR A 122 39.19 11.39 -6.98
C TYR A 122 37.89 11.21 -6.17
N ASN A 123 37.03 12.24 -6.17
CA ASN A 123 35.72 12.14 -5.51
C ASN A 123 34.79 11.13 -6.20
N ARG A 124 34.87 11.00 -7.53
CA ARG A 124 34.10 10.01 -8.29
C ARG A 124 34.50 8.58 -7.91
N GLU A 125 35.79 8.28 -7.93
CA GLU A 125 36.30 6.91 -7.72
C GLU A 125 36.17 6.44 -6.28
N TYR A 126 36.51 7.29 -5.30
CA TYR A 126 36.54 6.86 -3.90
C TYR A 126 35.21 7.00 -3.17
N ARG A 127 34.41 8.03 -3.47
CA ARG A 127 33.15 8.28 -2.75
C ARG A 127 31.94 7.79 -3.52
N LEU A 128 31.73 8.27 -4.75
CA LEU A 128 30.50 7.97 -5.49
C LEU A 128 30.40 6.49 -5.86
N ASN A 129 31.47 5.85 -6.33
CA ASN A 129 31.42 4.43 -6.66
C ASN A 129 31.14 3.55 -5.42
N ALA A 130 31.72 3.90 -4.26
CA ALA A 130 31.45 3.20 -3.00
C ALA A 130 29.99 3.39 -2.56
N GLU A 131 29.45 4.60 -2.69
CA GLU A 131 28.05 4.90 -2.35
C GLU A 131 27.06 4.22 -3.31
N ILE A 132 27.39 4.12 -4.59
CA ILE A 132 26.62 3.38 -5.61
C ILE A 132 26.60 1.89 -5.28
N ALA A 133 27.75 1.30 -4.91
CA ALA A 133 27.83 -0.10 -4.53
C ALA A 133 27.03 -0.39 -3.25
N ALA A 134 27.16 0.48 -2.24
CA ALA A 134 26.38 0.37 -1.00
C ALA A 134 24.88 0.55 -1.24
N GLY A 135 24.48 1.54 -2.04
CA GLY A 135 23.09 1.79 -2.43
C GLY A 135 22.49 0.62 -3.21
N GLN A 136 23.27 0.00 -4.09
CA GLN A 136 22.85 -1.20 -4.81
C GLN A 136 22.63 -2.38 -3.86
N ALA A 137 23.54 -2.62 -2.92
CA ALA A 137 23.37 -3.67 -1.92
C ALA A 137 22.14 -3.44 -1.03
N GLU A 138 21.88 -2.19 -0.64
CA GLU A 138 20.70 -1.81 0.12
C GLU A 138 19.41 -2.02 -0.68
N LEU A 139 19.41 -1.67 -1.97
CA LEU A 139 18.29 -1.89 -2.88
C LEU A 139 18.00 -3.39 -3.06
N ASP A 140 19.03 -4.21 -3.24
CA ASP A 140 18.87 -5.66 -3.37
C ASP A 140 18.30 -6.28 -2.09
N ASN A 141 18.72 -5.81 -0.92
CA ASN A 141 18.12 -6.21 0.36
C ASN A 141 16.65 -5.78 0.46
N ALA A 142 16.33 -4.53 0.11
CA ALA A 142 14.94 -4.05 0.14
C ALA A 142 14.03 -4.82 -0.83
N ARG A 143 14.54 -5.25 -1.98
CA ARG A 143 13.82 -6.12 -2.92
C ARG A 143 13.54 -7.49 -2.32
N ARG A 144 14.53 -8.10 -1.66
CA ARG A 144 14.33 -9.36 -0.93
C ARG A 144 13.29 -9.20 0.18
N ASP A 145 13.32 -8.09 0.93
CA ASP A 145 12.33 -7.80 1.98
C ASP A 145 10.92 -7.70 1.39
N ALA A 146 10.77 -7.04 0.23
CA ALA A 146 9.49 -6.93 -0.47
C ALA A 146 8.99 -8.30 -0.95
N ASP A 147 9.86 -9.14 -1.52
CA ASP A 147 9.50 -10.48 -1.96
C ASP A 147 9.11 -11.38 -0.77
N GLN A 148 9.81 -11.26 0.36
CA GLN A 148 9.43 -11.93 1.61
C GLN A 148 8.06 -11.44 2.13
N ALA A 149 7.77 -10.14 2.04
CA ALA A 149 6.47 -9.61 2.42
C ALA A 149 5.34 -10.12 1.51
N ARG A 150 5.60 -10.27 0.20
CA ARG A 150 4.66 -10.90 -0.74
C ARG A 150 4.44 -12.37 -0.39
N GLN A 151 5.50 -13.11 -0.10
CA GLN A 151 5.41 -14.51 0.30
C GLN A 151 4.59 -14.67 1.59
N LYS A 152 4.79 -13.81 2.58
CA LYS A 152 3.98 -13.82 3.81
C LYS A 152 2.48 -13.65 3.56
N ILE A 153 2.09 -12.87 2.54
CA ILE A 153 0.67 -12.76 2.16
C ILE A 153 0.18 -14.09 1.58
N ALA A 154 0.95 -14.70 0.67
CA ALA A 154 0.60 -16.01 0.10
C ALA A 154 0.52 -17.11 1.17
N ASP A 155 1.48 -17.15 2.10
CA ASP A 155 1.47 -18.09 3.21
C ASP A 155 0.24 -17.89 4.12
N LEU A 156 -0.17 -16.64 4.38
CA LEU A 156 -1.41 -16.34 5.10
C LEU A 156 -2.67 -16.80 4.35
N GLU A 157 -2.69 -16.73 3.01
CA GLU A 157 -3.78 -17.27 2.20
C GLU A 157 -3.85 -18.80 2.30
N ASP A 158 -2.69 -19.46 2.32
CA ASP A 158 -2.59 -20.91 2.48
C ASP A 158 -3.03 -21.36 3.86
N ASP A 159 -2.64 -20.63 4.90
CA ASP A 159 -3.07 -20.87 6.28
C ASP A 159 -4.57 -20.64 6.45
N LEU A 160 -5.13 -19.60 5.82
CA LEU A 160 -6.58 -19.35 5.80
C LEU A 160 -7.32 -20.53 5.14
N ARG A 161 -6.81 -21.06 4.02
CA ARG A 161 -7.37 -22.24 3.35
C ARG A 161 -7.27 -23.48 4.21
N ARG A 162 -6.12 -23.71 4.85
CA ARG A 162 -5.87 -24.84 5.75
C ARG A 162 -6.78 -24.80 6.98
N ALA A 163 -7.05 -23.60 7.48
CA ALA A 163 -7.96 -23.37 8.60
C ALA A 163 -9.44 -23.60 8.20
N GLY A 164 -9.76 -23.80 6.91
CA GLY A 164 -11.15 -23.91 6.44
C GLY A 164 -11.94 -22.61 6.57
N ALA A 165 -11.24 -21.49 6.76
CA ALA A 165 -11.84 -20.20 6.94
C ALA A 165 -12.37 -19.62 5.61
N PRO A 166 -13.47 -18.85 5.62
CA PRO A 166 -13.97 -18.19 4.42
C PRO A 166 -12.90 -17.29 3.77
N SER A 167 -12.70 -17.43 2.45
CA SER A 167 -11.76 -16.59 1.68
C SER A 167 -12.07 -15.09 1.77
N GLY A 168 -13.32 -14.73 2.09
CA GLY A 168 -13.75 -13.34 2.32
C GLY A 168 -13.10 -12.66 3.53
N TRP A 169 -12.50 -13.41 4.45
CA TRP A 169 -11.78 -12.85 5.61
C TRP A 169 -10.41 -12.27 5.26
N SER A 170 -9.89 -12.57 4.06
CA SER A 170 -8.64 -11.98 3.56
C SER A 170 -8.77 -10.51 3.11
N ARG A 171 -10.00 -9.99 3.02
CA ARG A 171 -10.27 -8.66 2.45
C ARG A 171 -9.94 -7.53 3.39
#